data_AF-A0A0C2D4Z3-F1
#
_entry.id   AF-A0A0C2D4Z3-F1
#
_cell.length_a   1.000
_cell.length_b   1.000
_cell.length_c   1.000
_cell.angle_alpha   90.00
_cell.angle_beta   90.00
_cell.angle_gamma   90.00
#
_symmetry.space_group_name_H-M   'P 1'
#
loop_
_entity.id
_entity.type
_entity.pdbx_description
1 polymer ?
#
loop_
_entity_poly.entity_id
_entity_poly.type
_entity_poly.pdbx_seq_one_letter_code
_entity_poly.pdbx_strand_id
1 'polypeptide(L)'
;MIVLQNSWLSQAITQDCREKGHPGIGQLSESKFGFQSYAHKYPEQGDLPERRVLRSRPFAHVGLDYFGPLSISQSDGTDSKCYGCIITCMATRLIHLDVVSDLTTAAFLMMLRRFFGRRGLPNSITSDNAPTFALGETILNE
;
A
#
# COMPACT_ATOMS: atom_id res chain seq x y z
N MET A 1 -11.52 -6.04 4.06
CA MET A 1 -12.17 -4.82 3.55
C MET A 1 -13.37 -5.27 2.73
N ILE A 2 -14.58 -5.16 3.30
CA ILE A 2 -15.81 -5.53 2.61
C ILE A 2 -16.09 -4.42 1.59
N VAL A 3 -15.93 -4.73 0.30
CA VAL A 3 -16.34 -3.85 -0.79
C VAL A 3 -17.85 -4.02 -0.94
N LEU A 4 -18.63 -3.07 -0.41
CA LEU A 4 -20.07 -2.96 -0.68
C LEU A 4 -20.30 -2.37 -2.07
N GLN A 5 -19.77 -3.00 -3.11
CA GLN A 5 -20.30 -2.81 -4.45
C GLN A 5 -21.47 -3.79 -4.57
N ASN A 6 -22.67 -3.27 -4.88
CA ASN A 6 -23.94 -3.99 -5.08
C ASN A 6 -24.94 -3.98 -3.91
N SER A 7 -24.86 -3.04 -2.95
CA SER A 7 -25.98 -2.81 -2.04
C SER A 7 -27.02 -1.87 -2.66
N TRP A 8 -28.30 -2.14 -2.41
CA TRP A 8 -29.43 -1.28 -2.84
C TRP A 8 -29.26 0.18 -2.39
N LEU A 9 -28.63 0.40 -1.24
CA LEU A 9 -28.34 1.72 -0.70
C LEU A 9 -27.41 2.54 -1.64
N SER A 10 -26.42 1.90 -2.26
CA SER A 10 -25.48 2.57 -3.18
C SER A 10 -26.16 3.02 -4.47
N GLN A 11 -27.11 2.22 -4.97
CA GLN A 11 -27.88 2.56 -6.17
C GLN A 11 -28.91 3.65 -5.88
N ALA A 12 -29.59 3.58 -4.72
CA ALA A 12 -30.55 4.60 -4.29
C ALA A 12 -29.91 5.98 -4.10
N ILE A 13 -28.70 6.06 -3.51
CA ILE A 13 -27.97 7.32 -3.34
C ILE A 13 -27.58 7.93 -4.69
N THR A 14 -27.13 7.09 -5.64
CA THR A 14 -26.72 7.54 -6.97
C THR A 14 -27.92 8.04 -7.80
N GLN A 15 -29.08 7.38 -7.66
CA GLN A 15 -30.32 7.78 -8.29
C GLN A 15 -30.86 9.11 -7.72
N ASP A 16 -30.85 9.26 -6.39
CA ASP A 16 -31.30 10.48 -5.70
C ASP A 16 -30.46 11.71 -6.09
N CYS A 17 -29.14 11.54 -6.22
CA CYS A 17 -28.26 12.60 -6.72
C CYS A 17 -28.52 12.98 -8.19
N ARG A 18 -29.04 12.05 -9.00
CA ARG A 18 -29.33 12.27 -10.43
C ARG A 18 -30.69 12.93 -10.64
N GLU A 19 -31.68 12.58 -9.82
CA GLU A 19 -33.05 13.10 -9.88
C GLU A 19 -33.18 14.47 -9.20
N LYS A 20 -32.43 14.74 -8.12
CA LYS A 20 -32.39 16.05 -7.45
C LYS A 20 -31.44 17.06 -8.09
N GLY A 21 -31.07 16.86 -9.36
CA GLY A 21 -30.26 17.80 -10.13
C GLY A 21 -30.82 19.22 -10.01
N HIS A 22 -30.06 20.10 -9.35
CA HIS A 22 -30.45 21.48 -9.11
C HIS A 22 -30.79 22.19 -10.44
N PRO A 23 -31.93 22.89 -10.54
CA PRO A 23 -32.23 23.74 -11.67
C PRO A 23 -31.38 25.01 -11.53
N GLY A 24 -30.31 25.13 -12.33
CA GLY A 24 -29.39 26.26 -12.17
C GLY A 24 -28.31 26.35 -13.25
N ILE A 25 -28.63 26.01 -14.50
CA ILE A 25 -27.80 26.38 -15.66
C ILE A 25 -28.18 27.80 -16.05
N GLY A 26 -27.69 28.77 -15.31
CA GLY A 26 -27.96 30.19 -15.48
C GLY A 26 -26.75 31.02 -15.07
N GLN A 27 -25.81 31.15 -16.01
CA GLN A 27 -25.05 32.38 -16.30
C GLN A 27 -24.55 33.19 -15.10
N LEU A 28 -23.31 32.97 -14.65
CA LEU A 28 -22.53 34.00 -13.96
C LEU A 28 -21.06 33.99 -14.39
N SER A 29 -20.57 35.20 -14.58
CA SER A 29 -19.30 35.65 -15.12
C SER A 29 -18.06 35.27 -14.30
N GLU A 30 -16.92 35.48 -14.95
CA GLU A 30 -15.54 35.27 -14.50
C GLU A 30 -15.23 35.59 -13.03
N SER A 31 -14.27 34.81 -12.52
CA SER A 31 -13.21 35.16 -11.56
C SER A 31 -13.28 34.57 -10.14
N LYS A 32 -12.16 33.90 -9.80
CA LYS A 32 -11.59 33.56 -8.49
C LYS A 32 -12.10 32.30 -7.76
N PHE A 33 -11.28 31.25 -7.88
CA PHE A 33 -11.02 30.22 -6.87
C PHE A 33 -12.26 29.59 -6.19
N GLY A 34 -13.20 29.08 -6.99
CA GLY A 34 -14.27 28.23 -6.50
C GLY A 34 -13.79 26.79 -6.36
N PHE A 35 -13.81 26.25 -5.14
CA PHE A 35 -13.74 24.79 -4.93
C PHE A 35 -14.94 24.17 -5.67
N GLN A 36 -14.69 23.59 -6.83
CA GLN A 36 -15.69 22.83 -7.57
C GLN A 36 -16.02 21.56 -6.78
N SER A 37 -17.17 21.55 -6.11
CA SER A 37 -17.73 20.42 -5.35
C SER A 37 -18.30 19.31 -6.24
N TYR A 38 -17.78 19.16 -7.47
CA TYR A 38 -18.19 18.08 -8.36
C TYR A 38 -17.67 16.75 -7.81
N ALA A 39 -18.54 15.73 -7.80
CA ALA A 39 -18.14 14.37 -7.44
C ALA A 39 -16.96 13.95 -8.33
N HIS A 40 -15.82 13.60 -7.71
CA HIS A 40 -14.65 13.14 -8.43
C HIS A 40 -15.00 11.84 -9.16
N LYS A 41 -15.04 11.88 -10.50
CA LYS A 41 -15.29 10.70 -11.32
C LYS A 41 -14.05 9.82 -11.30
N TYR A 42 -14.15 8.64 -10.67
CA TYR A 42 -13.06 7.68 -10.67
C TYR A 42 -12.70 7.27 -12.11
N PRO A 43 -11.41 7.11 -12.43
CA PRO A 43 -10.99 6.58 -13.72
C PRO A 43 -11.48 5.13 -13.88
N GLU A 44 -11.62 4.68 -15.13
CA GLU A 44 -11.90 3.27 -15.41
C GLU A 44 -10.79 2.39 -14.82
N GLN A 45 -11.18 1.40 -14.01
CA GLN A 45 -10.24 0.48 -13.38
C GLN A 45 -9.91 -0.64 -14.36
N GLY A 46 -8.61 -0.80 -14.67
CA GLY A 46 -8.13 -1.97 -15.42
C GLY A 46 -8.11 -3.24 -14.58
N ASP A 47 -7.81 -4.37 -15.23
CA ASP A 47 -7.69 -5.66 -14.56
C ASP A 47 -6.57 -5.66 -13.51
N LEU A 48 -6.80 -6.38 -12.42
CA LEU A 48 -5.79 -6.55 -11.37
C LEU A 48 -4.62 -7.40 -11.90
N PRO A 49 -3.38 -7.11 -11.48
CA PRO A 49 -2.23 -7.94 -11.85
C PRO A 49 -2.46 -9.40 -11.45
N GLU A 50 -2.13 -10.32 -12.34
CA GLU A 50 -2.32 -11.77 -12.15
C GLU A 50 -1.78 -12.26 -10.81
N ARG A 51 -0.62 -11.74 -10.39
CA ARG A 51 0.00 -11.97 -9.08
C ARG A 51 -0.95 -11.83 -7.87
N ARG A 52 -1.97 -10.98 -7.96
CA ARG A 52 -2.96 -10.73 -6.88
C ARG A 52 -4.17 -11.64 -6.95
N VAL A 53 -4.38 -12.32 -8.07
CA VAL A 53 -5.63 -13.04 -8.38
C VAL A 53 -5.38 -14.54 -8.57
N LEU A 54 -4.28 -14.90 -9.22
CA LEU A 54 -3.90 -16.29 -9.44
C LEU A 54 -3.44 -16.95 -8.15
N ARG A 55 -3.92 -18.18 -7.95
CA ARG A 55 -3.54 -19.01 -6.81
C ARG A 55 -2.05 -19.32 -6.87
N SER A 56 -1.34 -19.02 -5.80
CA SER A 56 0.08 -19.32 -5.62
C SER A 56 0.35 -19.83 -4.21
N ARG A 57 1.54 -20.38 -3.97
CA ARG A 57 1.95 -20.73 -2.60
C ARG A 57 2.01 -19.46 -1.74
N PRO A 58 1.74 -19.55 -0.42
CA PRO A 58 1.94 -18.43 0.50
C PRO A 58 3.33 -17.82 0.31
N PHE A 59 3.40 -16.49 0.29
CA PHE A 59 4.62 -15.71 0.10
C PHE A 59 5.36 -15.96 -1.25
N ALA A 60 4.74 -16.56 -2.27
CA ALA A 60 5.33 -16.64 -3.61
C ALA A 60 5.57 -15.24 -4.20
N HIS A 61 4.61 -14.36 -4.02
CA HIS A 61 4.70 -12.98 -4.46
C HIS A 61 4.43 -12.09 -3.27
N VAL A 62 5.40 -11.24 -2.94
CA VAL A 62 5.35 -10.41 -1.74
C VAL A 62 5.48 -8.93 -2.08
N GLY A 63 4.81 -8.11 -1.27
CA GLY A 63 5.03 -6.67 -1.18
C GLY A 63 5.84 -6.36 0.07
N LEU A 64 6.77 -5.41 -0.03
CA LEU A 64 7.53 -4.87 1.09
C LEU A 64 7.14 -3.42 1.33
N ASP A 65 7.01 -3.07 2.60
CA ASP A 65 6.81 -1.70 3.03
C ASP A 65 7.47 -1.48 4.39
N TYR A 66 8.00 -0.28 4.63
CA TYR A 66 8.53 0.11 5.93
C TYR A 66 7.53 1.02 6.66
N PHE A 67 7.43 0.85 7.96
CA PHE A 67 6.68 1.76 8.82
C PHE A 67 7.51 2.12 10.06
N GLY A 68 7.19 3.26 10.65
CA GLY A 68 8.01 3.88 11.70
C GLY A 68 8.78 5.08 11.16
N PRO A 69 9.34 5.92 12.05
CA PRO A 69 10.19 5.49 13.16
C PRO A 69 9.41 5.13 14.43
N LEU A 70 9.77 4.01 15.03
CA LEU A 70 9.32 3.58 16.35
C LEU A 70 10.42 3.88 17.36
N SER A 71 10.13 4.69 18.38
CA SER A 71 11.07 4.94 19.46
C SER A 71 11.07 3.77 20.44
N ILE A 72 12.23 3.16 20.64
CA ILE A 72 12.46 2.10 21.61
C ILE A 72 13.46 2.58 22.66
N SER A 73 13.08 2.43 23.93
CA SER A 73 13.96 2.74 25.04
C SER A 73 14.96 1.59 25.23
N GLN A 74 16.23 1.93 25.28
CA GLN A 74 17.32 1.00 25.52
C GLN A 74 17.62 0.87 27.02
N SER A 75 18.30 -0.20 27.41
CA SER A 75 18.65 -0.49 28.81
C SER A 75 19.58 0.55 29.44
N ASP A 76 20.28 1.33 28.62
CA ASP A 76 21.17 2.42 29.05
C ASP A 76 20.43 3.75 29.28
N GLY A 77 19.10 3.76 29.12
CA GLY A 77 18.25 4.95 29.26
C GLY A 77 18.23 5.85 28.02
N THR A 78 18.86 5.43 26.92
CA THR A 78 18.80 6.16 25.64
C THR A 78 17.61 5.68 24.80
N ASP A 79 17.04 6.59 24.02
CA ASP A 79 16.01 6.24 23.04
C ASP A 79 16.66 6.02 21.68
N SER A 80 16.32 4.91 21.04
CA SER A 80 16.74 4.60 19.67
C SER A 80 15.55 4.44 18.76
N LYS A 81 15.75 4.72 17.47
CA LYS A 81 14.72 4.53 16.45
C LYS A 81 14.87 3.14 15.88
N CYS A 82 13.75 2.43 15.74
CA CYS A 82 13.66 1.23 14.94
C CYS A 82 12.52 1.37 13.91
N TYR A 83 12.50 0.48 12.94
CA TYR A 83 11.52 0.48 11.87
C TYR A 83 10.90 -0.91 11.81
N GLY A 84 9.61 -0.97 11.49
CA GLY A 84 8.95 -2.22 11.17
C GLY A 84 8.94 -2.44 9.66
N CYS A 85 9.18 -3.67 9.23
CA CYS A 85 9.00 -4.08 7.84
C CYS A 85 7.74 -4.95 7.74
N ILE A 86 6.84 -4.56 6.84
CA ILE A 86 5.62 -5.29 6.49
C ILE A 86 5.91 -6.05 5.21
N ILE A 87 5.81 -7.37 5.29
CA ILE A 87 5.92 -8.26 4.13
C ILE A 87 4.56 -8.89 3.88
N THR A 88 3.88 -8.48 2.81
CA THR A 88 2.52 -8.91 2.51
C THR A 88 2.49 -9.87 1.32
N CYS A 89 1.88 -11.04 1.48
CA CYS A 89 1.62 -11.94 0.36
C CYS A 89 0.49 -11.40 -0.54
N MET A 90 0.76 -11.32 -1.83
CA MET A 90 -0.16 -10.70 -2.80
C MET A 90 -1.42 -11.51 -3.06
N ALA A 91 -1.30 -12.84 -3.10
CA ALA A 91 -2.43 -13.74 -3.38
C ALA A 91 -3.32 -13.99 -2.15
N THR A 92 -2.72 -14.20 -0.98
CA THR A 92 -3.46 -14.60 0.24
C THR A 92 -3.67 -13.48 1.25
N ARG A 93 -3.00 -12.34 1.09
CA ARG A 93 -2.97 -11.22 2.06
C ARG A 93 -2.44 -11.60 3.44
N LEU A 94 -1.67 -12.68 3.55
CA LEU A 94 -0.90 -13.01 4.75
C LEU A 94 0.18 -11.96 4.97
N ILE A 95 0.37 -11.57 6.23
CA ILE A 95 1.34 -10.56 6.63
C ILE A 95 2.43 -11.22 7.48
N HIS A 96 3.69 -10.93 7.15
CA HIS A 96 4.85 -11.22 7.97
C HIS A 96 5.45 -9.89 8.41
N LEU A 97 5.51 -9.67 9.72
CA LEU A 97 6.11 -8.48 10.32
C LEU A 97 7.51 -8.83 10.80
N ASP A 98 8.47 -7.95 10.51
CA ASP A 98 9.81 -8.02 11.10
C ASP A 98 10.23 -6.65 11.63
N VAL A 99 11.04 -6.65 12.68
CA VAL A 99 11.64 -5.42 13.21
C VAL A 99 13.03 -5.26 12.62
N VAL A 100 13.35 -4.03 12.22
CA VAL A 100 14.64 -3.65 11.64
C VAL A 100 15.20 -2.51 12.47
N SER A 101 16.48 -2.59 12.81
CA SER A 101 17.16 -1.60 13.66
C SER A 101 17.22 -0.23 13.00
N ASP A 102 17.43 -0.17 11.69
CA ASP A 102 17.56 1.07 10.92
C ASP A 102 17.06 0.87 9.47
N LEU A 103 17.07 1.95 8.67
CA LEU A 103 16.74 1.90 7.25
C LEU A 103 17.97 1.62 6.36
N THR A 104 19.05 1.07 6.91
CA THR A 104 20.24 0.76 6.11
C THR A 104 20.04 -0.49 5.27
N THR A 105 20.76 -0.58 4.15
CA THR A 105 20.69 -1.74 3.27
C THR A 105 21.21 -3.01 3.94
N ALA A 106 22.19 -2.89 4.85
CA ALA A 106 22.69 -4.02 5.62
C ALA A 106 21.59 -4.63 6.51
N ALA A 107 20.85 -3.79 7.25
CA ALA A 107 19.76 -4.26 8.09
C ALA A 107 18.59 -4.82 7.26
N PHE A 108 18.32 -4.22 6.10
CA PHE A 108 17.37 -4.75 5.11
C PHE A 108 17.74 -6.16 4.62
N LEU A 109 18.99 -6.39 4.24
CA LEU A 109 19.47 -7.70 3.79
C LEU A 109 19.40 -8.74 4.91
N MET A 110 19.70 -8.36 6.16
CA MET A 110 19.53 -9.24 7.32
C MET A 110 18.06 -9.60 7.57
N MET A 111 17.15 -8.64 7.41
CA MET A 111 15.71 -8.87 7.47
C MET A 111 15.26 -9.85 6.37
N LEU A 112 15.69 -9.66 5.12
CA LEU A 112 15.37 -10.59 4.03
C LEU A 112 15.86 -12.01 4.32
N ARG A 113 17.08 -12.16 4.84
CA ARG A 113 17.60 -13.49 5.25
C ARG A 113 16.74 -14.14 6.32
N ARG A 114 16.30 -13.39 7.34
CA ARG A 114 15.38 -13.90 8.38
C ARG A 114 14.01 -14.26 7.80
N PHE A 115 13.53 -13.50 6.81
CA PHE A 115 12.28 -13.81 6.13
C PHE A 115 12.39 -15.09 5.29
N PHE A 116 13.44 -15.22 4.47
CA PHE A 116 13.67 -16.40 3.64
C PHE A 116 13.85 -17.68 4.46
N GLY A 117 14.58 -17.59 5.59
CA GLY A 117 14.74 -18.72 6.50
C GLY A 117 13.42 -19.18 7.15
N ARG A 118 12.46 -18.28 7.37
CA ARG A 118 11.18 -18.58 8.02
C ARG A 118 10.05 -18.94 7.04
N ARG A 119 10.00 -18.31 5.87
CA ARG A 119 8.87 -18.39 4.92
C ARG A 119 9.24 -19.01 3.57
N GLY A 120 10.54 -19.25 3.34
CA GLY A 120 11.07 -19.66 2.04
C GLY A 120 11.33 -18.47 1.12
N LEU A 121 12.02 -18.75 0.02
CA LEU A 121 12.33 -17.75 -1.01
C LEU A 121 11.04 -17.35 -1.76
N PRO A 122 10.72 -16.07 -1.96
CA PRO A 122 9.65 -15.64 -2.84
C PRO A 122 10.08 -15.79 -4.31
N ASN A 123 9.11 -15.97 -5.21
CA ASN A 123 9.35 -15.89 -6.66
C ASN A 123 9.60 -14.44 -7.10
N SER A 124 9.09 -13.47 -6.33
CA SER A 124 9.18 -12.06 -6.67
C SER A 124 8.82 -11.16 -5.51
N ILE A 125 9.50 -10.03 -5.43
CA ILE A 125 9.33 -9.01 -4.41
C ILE A 125 8.91 -7.71 -5.11
N THR A 126 7.97 -6.97 -4.52
CA THR A 126 7.54 -5.65 -4.99
C THR A 126 7.69 -4.67 -3.83
N SER A 127 8.43 -3.59 -4.00
CA SER A 127 8.57 -2.52 -3.02
C SER A 127 8.28 -1.18 -3.67
N ASP A 128 8.28 -0.11 -2.88
CA ASP A 128 8.43 1.23 -3.43
C ASP A 128 9.89 1.47 -3.89
N ASN A 129 10.15 2.66 -4.42
CA ASN A 129 11.46 3.09 -4.88
C ASN A 129 12.32 3.66 -3.75
N ALA A 130 12.16 3.19 -2.50
CA ALA A 130 13.02 3.65 -1.42
C ALA A 130 14.50 3.32 -1.74
N PRO A 131 15.44 4.23 -1.44
CA PRO A 131 16.86 4.04 -1.76
C PRO A 131 17.44 2.74 -1.19
N THR A 132 16.98 2.34 -0.01
CA THR A 132 17.39 1.10 0.67
C THR A 132 17.03 -0.14 -0.15
N PHE A 133 15.85 -0.16 -0.77
CA PHE A 133 15.39 -1.29 -1.59
C PHE A 133 16.10 -1.31 -2.94
N ALA A 134 16.24 -0.15 -3.59
CA ALA A 134 16.97 -0.03 -4.85
C ALA A 134 18.43 -0.49 -4.71
N LEU A 135 19.12 -0.05 -3.65
CA LEU A 135 20.49 -0.50 -3.40
C LEU A 135 20.55 -2.00 -3.05
N GLY A 136 19.55 -2.51 -2.32
CA GLY A 136 19.44 -3.94 -2.01
C GLY A 136 19.25 -4.80 -3.26
N GLU A 137 18.48 -4.33 -4.25
CA GLU A 137 18.33 -4.99 -5.55
C GLU A 137 19.67 -5.07 -6.28
N THR A 138 20.43 -3.97 -6.34
CA THR A 138 21.76 -3.97 -6.97
C THR A 138 22.68 -5.01 -6.32
N ILE A 139 22.76 -5.04 -4.99
CA ILE A 139 23.61 -5.98 -4.24
C ILE A 139 23.18 -7.44 -4.44
N LEU A 140 21.88 -7.70 -4.62
CA LEU A 140 21.37 -9.07 -4.82
C LEU A 140 21.58 -9.58 -6.25
N ASN A 141 21.85 -8.69 -7.20
CA ASN A 141 22.06 -9.03 -8.61
C ASN A 141 23.54 -9.09 -9.02
N GLU A 142 24.45 -8.71 -8.12
CA GLU A 142 25.90 -8.95 -8.24
C GLU A 142 26.27 -10.40 -7.93
#